data_AF-A0A6P1B9G7-F1
#
_entry.id   AF-A0A6P1B9G7-F1
#
_cell.length_a   1.000
_cell.length_b   1.000
_cell.length_c   1.000
_cell.angle_alpha   90.00
_cell.angle_beta   90.00
_cell.angle_gamma   90.00
#
_symmetry.space_group_name_H-M   'P 1'
#
loop_
_entity.id
_entity.type
_entity.pdbx_description
1 polymer ?
#
loop_
_entity_poly.entity_id
_entity_poly.type
_entity_poly.pdbx_seq_one_letter_code
_entity_poly.pdbx_strand_id
1 'polypeptide(L)'
;MNRKVVSFISCWLAAPLLPPPGAHADEFRTPSISAMRVEWRAVLDQLQQEISSRPAVAANFTFAGQRRVPATDPRATPALVQLNAATSPLFPGIARSPIPVLLPFDPASYLDARQGAGSDNLPVARYQADFRAVDLFQAGASGYDAVFSLDPGAGDGMPPRTFAKPVEVQISGSILVYDLADRLGGKGEPVKALAAQFPDMRRVIREGYLRYAFTRFGIPYVVSIQCLDSAPRAKRLACREATPVAERFLKALRIAGGQPSEPRGDIASSFAERPITQAVDFSYRPSGDIVAGSGGRRQQGGHADFTVYSQIRFPLDKAPAFAHSQSFARRKAGATADEYSWQDNFCEARSFEVGQCASGYGHQGQDIRPGACPADSKDSCEPRQQAVVAVRDSIVIRSSQQQAATLQVNTRTEHVRFRYMHMNPSVMDVDGLLNGRRVAEGEKIGVVSNYLDHPNGTSRHLHFDVQVFTRDGWLWVNPYTTLVSAYERLIRGRGREIGPEPGPAAAIAHALPDDVLHRIDTHEGGSN
;
A
#
# COMPACT_ATOMS: atom_id res chain seq x y z
N MET A 1 71.34 -21.27 -0.39
CA MET A 1 70.49 -22.04 -1.31
C MET A 1 69.07 -21.53 -1.23
N ASN A 2 68.65 -20.80 -2.26
CA ASN A 2 67.33 -20.19 -2.42
C ASN A 2 66.22 -21.25 -2.46
N ARG A 3 65.21 -21.13 -1.59
CA ARG A 3 63.89 -21.74 -1.80
C ARG A 3 62.86 -20.62 -1.85
N LYS A 4 62.33 -20.38 -3.05
CA LYS A 4 61.22 -19.47 -3.33
C LYS A 4 59.96 -20.00 -2.62
N VAL A 5 59.39 -19.18 -1.74
CA VAL A 5 58.04 -19.39 -1.21
C VAL A 5 57.07 -18.79 -2.24
N VAL A 6 56.25 -19.63 -2.85
CA VAL A 6 55.18 -19.19 -3.76
C VAL A 6 53.98 -18.79 -2.90
N SER A 7 53.67 -17.49 -2.91
CA SER A 7 52.45 -16.94 -2.31
C SER A 7 51.27 -17.25 -3.23
N PHE A 8 50.31 -18.04 -2.75
CA PHE A 8 49.01 -18.22 -3.42
C PHE A 8 48.13 -17.02 -3.09
N ILE A 9 48.08 -16.05 -4.01
CA ILE A 9 47.06 -14.99 -4.00
C ILE A 9 45.74 -15.62 -4.43
N SER A 10 44.80 -15.73 -3.49
CA SER A 10 43.42 -16.12 -3.77
C SER A 10 42.72 -14.95 -4.49
N CYS A 11 42.69 -14.97 -5.82
CA CYS A 11 41.81 -14.10 -6.59
C CYS A 11 40.35 -14.49 -6.30
N TRP A 12 39.66 -13.68 -5.51
CA TRP A 12 38.21 -13.70 -5.43
C TRP A 12 37.65 -13.22 -6.77
N LEU A 13 37.30 -14.16 -7.64
CA LEU A 13 36.50 -13.89 -8.82
C LEU A 13 35.11 -13.44 -8.34
N ALA A 14 34.80 -12.17 -8.54
CA ALA A 14 33.44 -11.66 -8.48
C ALA A 14 32.62 -12.38 -9.56
N ALA A 15 31.82 -13.36 -9.17
CA ALA A 15 30.84 -13.96 -10.05
C ALA A 15 29.76 -12.90 -10.35
N PRO A 16 29.50 -12.55 -11.62
CA PRO A 16 28.31 -11.78 -11.94
C PRO A 16 27.12 -12.68 -11.63
N LEU A 17 26.25 -12.24 -10.71
CA LEU A 17 24.93 -12.81 -10.53
C LEU A 17 24.11 -12.52 -11.80
N LEU A 18 24.28 -13.36 -12.82
CA LEU A 18 23.33 -13.46 -13.91
C LEU A 18 22.02 -14.01 -13.34
N PRO A 19 20.85 -13.50 -13.78
CA PRO A 19 19.58 -14.10 -13.42
C PRO A 19 19.55 -15.57 -13.87
N PRO A 20 18.82 -16.44 -13.15
CA PRO A 20 18.72 -17.85 -13.52
C PRO A 20 18.20 -17.97 -14.96
N PRO A 21 18.77 -18.86 -15.78
CA PRO A 21 18.27 -19.10 -17.12
C PRO A 21 16.94 -19.86 -17.02
N GLY A 22 15.88 -19.32 -17.62
CA GLY A 22 14.65 -20.09 -17.87
C GLY A 22 13.32 -19.50 -17.40
N ALA A 23 13.20 -18.22 -17.06
CA ALA A 23 11.87 -17.57 -17.05
C ALA A 23 11.55 -17.13 -18.48
N HIS A 24 10.69 -17.87 -19.17
CA HIS A 24 10.10 -17.40 -20.42
C HIS A 24 9.22 -16.17 -20.13
N ALA A 25 9.15 -15.20 -21.06
CA ALA A 25 8.30 -14.01 -20.93
C ALA A 25 6.81 -14.36 -20.65
N ASP A 26 6.39 -15.59 -20.98
CA ASP A 26 5.06 -16.13 -20.70
C ASP A 26 4.81 -16.62 -19.25
N GLU A 27 5.81 -16.59 -18.37
CA GLU A 27 5.70 -17.15 -17.01
C GLU A 27 5.45 -16.08 -15.94
N PHE A 28 4.18 -15.83 -15.65
CA PHE A 28 3.78 -15.00 -14.50
C PHE A 28 4.08 -15.72 -13.18
N ARG A 29 4.57 -14.99 -12.18
CA ARG A 29 4.95 -15.54 -10.88
C ARG A 29 4.29 -14.82 -9.72
N THR A 30 4.02 -15.53 -8.63
CA THR A 30 3.63 -14.92 -7.35
C THR A 30 4.84 -14.28 -6.68
N PRO A 31 4.67 -13.26 -5.82
CA PRO A 31 5.79 -12.69 -5.07
C PRO A 31 6.35 -13.69 -4.05
N SER A 32 7.63 -13.53 -3.72
CA SER A 32 8.19 -14.10 -2.49
C SER A 32 7.80 -13.23 -1.30
N ILE A 33 7.43 -13.86 -0.19
CA ILE A 33 7.00 -13.17 1.04
C ILE A 33 7.72 -13.80 2.23
N SER A 34 8.49 -12.99 2.95
CA SER A 34 9.15 -13.38 4.19
C SER A 34 8.18 -13.31 5.38
N ALA A 35 8.19 -14.33 6.24
CA ALA A 35 7.41 -14.40 7.46
C ALA A 35 8.24 -14.02 8.68
N MET A 36 7.84 -12.95 9.36
CA MET A 36 8.53 -12.42 10.54
C MET A 36 8.17 -13.22 11.80
N ARG A 37 9.04 -13.15 12.81
CA ARG A 37 8.82 -13.82 14.11
C ARG A 37 8.63 -12.78 15.20
N VAL A 38 7.59 -12.98 16.01
CA VAL A 38 7.27 -12.09 17.13
C VAL A 38 8.02 -12.52 18.39
N GLU A 39 8.63 -11.57 19.08
CA GLU A 39 9.26 -11.76 20.38
C GLU A 39 8.27 -11.51 21.55
N TRP A 40 7.28 -12.39 21.72
CA TRP A 40 6.19 -12.19 22.70
C TRP A 40 6.65 -12.02 24.16
N ARG A 41 7.80 -12.56 24.53
CA ARG A 41 8.37 -12.34 25.87
C ARG A 41 8.73 -10.86 26.08
N ALA A 42 9.39 -10.23 25.12
CA ALA A 42 9.75 -8.81 25.18
C ALA A 42 8.50 -7.92 25.17
N VAL A 43 7.42 -8.35 24.49
CA VAL A 43 6.12 -7.68 24.51
C VAL A 43 5.53 -7.69 25.93
N LEU A 44 5.52 -8.84 26.59
CA LEU A 44 5.02 -8.95 27.96
C LEU A 44 5.84 -8.13 28.95
N ASP A 45 7.17 -8.15 28.82
CA ASP A 45 8.06 -7.37 29.69
C ASP A 45 7.80 -5.86 29.54
N GLN A 46 7.63 -5.36 28.31
CA GLN A 46 7.27 -3.96 28.08
C GLN A 46 5.85 -3.64 28.58
N LEU A 47 4.86 -4.51 28.33
CA LEU A 47 3.49 -4.30 28.81
C LEU A 47 3.45 -4.21 30.33
N GLN A 48 4.21 -5.06 31.02
CA GLN A 48 4.32 -5.03 32.47
C GLN A 48 4.85 -3.68 32.95
N GLN A 49 5.89 -3.14 32.31
CA GLN A 49 6.45 -1.83 32.63
C GLN A 49 5.43 -0.70 32.40
N GLU A 50 4.71 -0.72 31.27
CA GLU A 50 3.71 0.29 30.91
C GLU A 50 2.54 0.31 31.90
N ILE A 51 2.00 -0.86 32.24
CA ILE A 51 0.87 -1.00 33.17
C ILE A 51 1.26 -0.72 34.63
N SER A 52 2.50 -1.03 35.03
CA SER A 52 2.98 -0.81 36.41
C SER A 52 3.05 0.67 36.80
N SER A 53 2.91 1.60 35.84
CA SER A 53 2.71 3.03 36.12
C SER A 53 1.44 3.32 36.95
N ARG A 54 0.47 2.40 36.95
CA ARG A 54 -0.78 2.46 37.71
C ARG A 54 -0.96 1.17 38.54
N PRO A 55 -0.52 1.11 39.80
CA PRO A 55 -0.55 -0.11 40.61
C PRO A 55 -1.93 -0.76 40.76
N ALA A 56 -3.00 0.04 40.87
CA ALA A 56 -4.38 -0.45 40.96
C ALA A 56 -4.84 -1.18 39.69
N VAL A 57 -4.41 -0.69 38.52
CA VAL A 57 -4.66 -1.37 37.24
C VAL A 57 -3.79 -2.62 37.13
N ALA A 58 -2.51 -2.53 37.48
CA ALA A 58 -1.56 -3.63 37.39
C ALA A 58 -1.99 -4.86 38.20
N ALA A 59 -2.64 -4.68 39.34
CA ALA A 59 -3.18 -5.77 40.16
C ALA A 59 -4.22 -6.63 39.42
N ASN A 60 -4.85 -6.11 38.36
CA ASN A 60 -5.83 -6.85 37.55
C ASN A 60 -5.18 -7.70 36.44
N PHE A 61 -3.88 -7.55 36.20
CA PHE A 61 -3.17 -8.25 35.14
C PHE A 61 -2.39 -9.46 35.66
N THR A 62 -2.44 -10.57 34.92
CA THR A 62 -1.66 -11.78 35.22
C THR A 62 -0.55 -11.97 34.19
N PHE A 63 0.68 -11.63 34.57
CA PHE A 63 1.88 -11.77 33.72
C PHE A 63 2.55 -13.15 33.81
N ALA A 64 2.18 -13.97 34.80
CA ALA A 64 2.66 -15.34 34.89
C ALA A 64 2.11 -16.17 33.73
N GLY A 65 2.98 -16.64 32.84
CA GLY A 65 2.60 -17.46 31.70
C GLY A 65 2.03 -18.82 32.11
N GLN A 66 1.04 -19.32 31.37
CA GLN A 66 0.45 -20.64 31.63
C GLN A 66 1.27 -21.74 30.95
N ARG A 67 2.05 -22.48 31.73
CA ARG A 67 2.91 -23.59 31.22
C ARG A 67 2.16 -24.82 30.71
N ARG A 68 0.85 -24.90 30.94
CA ARG A 68 0.00 -26.06 30.57
C ARG A 68 -0.59 -25.97 29.16
N VAL A 69 -0.40 -24.84 28.47
CA VAL A 69 -0.88 -24.62 27.10
C VAL A 69 0.30 -24.32 26.17
N PRO A 70 0.21 -24.63 24.87
CA PRO A 70 1.24 -24.26 23.90
C PRO A 70 1.52 -22.76 23.90
N ALA A 71 2.76 -22.34 23.63
CA ALA A 71 3.13 -20.92 23.62
C ALA A 71 2.41 -20.11 22.52
N THR A 72 1.86 -20.79 21.50
CA THR A 72 1.07 -20.21 20.42
C THR A 72 -0.40 -20.01 20.79
N ASP A 73 -0.87 -20.63 21.87
CA ASP A 73 -2.22 -20.45 22.40
C ASP A 73 -2.29 -19.10 23.14
N PRO A 74 -3.24 -18.21 22.81
CA PRO A 74 -3.39 -16.92 23.50
C PRO A 74 -3.48 -17.01 25.03
N ARG A 75 -4.01 -18.13 25.56
CA ARG A 75 -4.11 -18.39 27.01
C ARG A 75 -2.76 -18.57 27.69
N ALA A 76 -1.69 -18.83 26.93
CA ALA A 76 -0.33 -18.84 27.43
C ALA A 76 0.09 -17.48 27.98
N THR A 77 -0.56 -16.40 27.51
CA THR A 77 -0.27 -15.01 27.87
C THR A 77 -1.52 -14.29 28.41
N PRO A 78 -1.97 -14.57 29.65
CA PRO A 78 -3.23 -14.03 30.19
C PRO A 78 -3.29 -12.50 30.18
N ALA A 79 -2.19 -11.81 30.48
CA ALA A 79 -2.12 -10.35 30.43
C ALA A 79 -2.53 -9.76 29.06
N LEU A 80 -2.16 -10.40 27.95
CA LEU A 80 -2.56 -9.95 26.61
C LEU A 80 -4.05 -10.21 26.34
N VAL A 81 -4.59 -11.32 26.82
CA VAL A 81 -6.03 -11.61 26.73
C VAL A 81 -6.83 -10.56 27.52
N GLN A 82 -6.37 -10.22 28.73
CA GLN A 82 -6.98 -9.19 29.57
C GLN A 82 -6.89 -7.81 28.91
N LEU A 83 -5.74 -7.47 28.33
CA LEU A 83 -5.56 -6.23 27.58
C LEU A 83 -6.53 -6.16 26.40
N ASN A 84 -6.57 -7.21 25.57
CA ASN A 84 -7.46 -7.29 24.41
C ASN A 84 -8.92 -7.13 24.81
N ALA A 85 -9.36 -7.76 25.91
CA ALA A 85 -10.73 -7.60 26.41
C ALA A 85 -11.02 -6.15 26.82
N ALA A 86 -10.06 -5.49 27.47
CA ALA A 86 -10.21 -4.13 27.95
C ALA A 86 -10.18 -3.07 26.83
N THR A 87 -9.46 -3.33 25.74
CA THR A 87 -9.27 -2.38 24.63
C THR A 87 -10.17 -2.66 23.42
N SER A 88 -10.79 -3.83 23.32
CA SER A 88 -11.72 -4.19 22.23
C SER A 88 -12.89 -3.22 21.99
N PRO A 89 -13.46 -2.54 23.02
CA PRO A 89 -14.48 -1.52 22.78
C PRO A 89 -13.98 -0.30 21.98
N LEU A 90 -12.68 0.02 22.06
CA LEU A 90 -12.05 1.09 21.29
C LEU A 90 -11.48 0.58 19.96
N PHE A 91 -10.98 -0.67 19.94
CA PHE A 91 -10.32 -1.28 18.79
C PHE A 91 -10.96 -2.64 18.47
N PRO A 92 -12.10 -2.66 17.78
CA PRO A 92 -12.85 -3.89 17.54
C PRO A 92 -12.02 -4.98 16.83
N GLY A 93 -11.90 -6.13 17.50
CA GLY A 93 -11.17 -7.28 16.96
C GLY A 93 -9.65 -7.17 17.04
N ILE A 94 -9.11 -6.35 17.94
CA ILE A 94 -7.66 -6.22 18.21
C ILE A 94 -6.95 -7.55 18.43
N ALA A 95 -7.64 -8.54 19.03
CA ALA A 95 -7.12 -9.89 19.22
C ALA A 95 -6.91 -10.69 17.90
N ARG A 96 -7.43 -10.23 16.76
CA ARG A 96 -7.17 -10.87 15.46
C ARG A 96 -5.73 -10.66 14.98
N SER A 97 -5.04 -9.65 15.51
CA SER A 97 -3.67 -9.33 15.10
C SER A 97 -2.70 -10.40 15.60
N PRO A 98 -1.94 -11.08 14.71
CA PRO A 98 -0.91 -12.05 15.09
C PRO A 98 0.39 -11.40 15.58
N ILE A 99 0.43 -10.06 15.63
CA ILE A 99 1.57 -9.25 16.06
C ILE A 99 1.13 -8.31 17.19
N PRO A 100 2.08 -7.76 17.98
CA PRO A 100 1.77 -6.74 18.96
C PRO A 100 1.17 -5.51 18.28
N VAL A 101 0.05 -5.03 18.81
CA VAL A 101 -0.60 -3.82 18.32
C VAL A 101 -0.01 -2.62 19.05
N LEU A 102 0.63 -1.72 18.32
CA LEU A 102 1.24 -0.50 18.82
C LEU A 102 0.37 0.68 18.40
N LEU A 103 -0.20 1.40 19.36
CA LEU A 103 -1.08 2.55 19.09
C LEU A 103 -0.66 3.71 19.98
N PRO A 104 -0.97 4.97 19.62
CA PRO A 104 -0.69 6.15 20.43
C PRO A 104 -1.64 6.23 21.64
N PHE A 105 -1.90 5.11 22.32
CA PHE A 105 -2.94 4.93 23.32
C PHE A 105 -2.32 4.47 24.64
N ASP A 106 -2.57 5.17 25.76
CA ASP A 106 -2.12 4.80 27.10
C ASP A 106 -3.16 3.92 27.81
N PRO A 107 -2.99 2.57 27.84
CA PRO A 107 -3.98 1.69 28.43
C PRO A 107 -4.00 1.83 29.96
N ALA A 108 -2.87 2.11 30.60
CA ALA A 108 -2.79 2.18 32.05
C ALA A 108 -3.63 3.35 32.58
N SER A 109 -3.43 4.54 32.03
CA SER A 109 -4.18 5.74 32.45
C SER A 109 -5.66 5.65 32.06
N TYR A 110 -6.00 5.04 30.91
CA TYR A 110 -7.38 4.86 30.49
C TYR A 110 -8.15 3.92 31.43
N LEU A 111 -7.55 2.78 31.79
CA LEU A 111 -8.19 1.80 32.66
C LEU A 111 -8.34 2.30 34.09
N ASP A 112 -7.35 3.04 34.60
CA ASP A 112 -7.43 3.71 35.90
C ASP A 112 -8.60 4.70 35.95
N ALA A 113 -8.73 5.53 34.91
CA ALA A 113 -9.83 6.49 34.80
C ALA A 113 -11.20 5.83 34.69
N ARG A 114 -11.31 4.67 34.01
CA ARG A 114 -12.55 3.89 33.93
C ARG A 114 -12.98 3.28 35.27
N GLN A 115 -12.05 3.05 36.19
CA GLN A 115 -12.37 2.55 37.53
C GLN A 115 -12.88 3.68 38.43
N GLY A 116 -12.35 4.90 38.29
CA GLY A 116 -12.70 6.05 39.12
C GLY A 116 -13.89 6.89 38.62
N ALA A 117 -14.10 6.99 37.31
CA ALA A 117 -15.23 7.67 36.70
C ALA A 117 -16.18 6.62 36.10
N GLY A 118 -17.49 6.75 36.34
CA GLY A 118 -18.49 5.93 35.64
C GLY A 118 -18.24 5.93 34.12
N SER A 119 -18.39 4.77 33.48
CA SER A 119 -17.80 4.42 32.18
C SER A 119 -18.16 5.32 30.99
N ASP A 120 -19.17 6.17 31.09
CA ASP A 120 -19.93 6.58 29.91
C ASP A 120 -19.48 7.90 29.27
N ASN A 121 -18.44 8.59 29.79
CA ASN A 121 -18.05 9.91 29.27
C ASN A 121 -16.55 10.23 29.27
N LEU A 122 -15.68 9.22 29.21
CA LEU A 122 -14.24 9.48 29.13
C LEU A 122 -13.84 10.02 27.74
N PRO A 123 -13.22 11.21 27.65
CA PRO A 123 -12.74 11.75 26.38
C PRO A 123 -11.52 10.95 25.93
N VAL A 124 -11.74 9.92 25.10
CA VAL A 124 -10.73 8.94 24.66
C VAL A 124 -9.48 9.62 24.08
N ALA A 125 -9.64 10.77 23.42
CA ALA A 125 -8.54 11.55 22.85
C ALA A 125 -7.42 11.88 23.87
N ARG A 126 -7.76 12.11 25.15
CA ARG A 126 -6.76 12.36 26.20
C ARG A 126 -5.85 11.17 26.46
N TYR A 127 -6.35 9.96 26.22
CA TYR A 127 -5.59 8.72 26.32
C TYR A 127 -4.97 8.34 24.99
N GLN A 128 -5.30 9.04 23.91
CA GLN A 128 -4.74 8.85 22.57
C GLN A 128 -3.76 9.96 22.19
N ALA A 129 -3.04 10.54 23.15
CA ALA A 129 -2.07 11.63 22.95
C ALA A 129 -2.62 12.84 22.15
N ASP A 130 -3.88 13.19 22.42
CA ASP A 130 -4.68 14.25 21.79
C ASP A 130 -5.07 14.00 20.32
N PHE A 131 -4.74 12.82 19.78
CA PHE A 131 -5.38 12.37 18.55
C PHE A 131 -6.85 12.10 18.83
N ARG A 132 -7.69 12.31 17.81
CA ARG A 132 -9.11 11.94 17.87
C ARG A 132 -9.25 10.45 18.18
N ALA A 133 -10.48 10.07 18.56
CA ALA A 133 -10.89 8.66 18.50
C ALA A 133 -10.46 8.07 17.15
N VAL A 134 -9.96 6.83 17.19
CA VAL A 134 -9.40 6.14 16.02
C VAL A 134 -10.37 6.20 14.84
N ASP A 135 -9.91 6.70 13.69
CA ASP A 135 -10.75 6.84 12.49
C ASP A 135 -10.98 5.49 11.82
N LEU A 136 -9.98 4.61 11.91
CA LEU A 136 -10.03 3.22 11.45
C LEU A 136 -9.10 2.37 12.30
N PHE A 137 -9.57 1.22 12.78
CA PHE A 137 -8.70 0.15 13.26
C PHE A 137 -9.14 -1.15 12.62
N GLN A 138 -8.21 -1.84 11.95
CA GLN A 138 -8.47 -3.13 11.36
C GLN A 138 -7.30 -4.08 11.59
N ALA A 139 -7.58 -5.15 12.34
CA ALA A 139 -6.70 -6.29 12.49
C ALA A 139 -7.22 -7.49 11.70
N GLY A 140 -6.30 -8.17 11.04
CA GLY A 140 -6.53 -9.39 10.27
C GLY A 140 -5.42 -10.39 10.50
N ALA A 141 -5.40 -11.43 9.67
CA ALA A 141 -4.51 -12.54 9.91
C ALA A 141 -3.05 -12.21 9.58
N SER A 142 -2.66 -11.17 8.84
CA SER A 142 -1.24 -10.84 8.62
C SER A 142 -0.72 -9.74 9.52
N GLY A 143 -1.61 -8.95 10.14
CA GLY A 143 -1.20 -7.84 11.00
C GLY A 143 -2.36 -6.89 11.26
N TYR A 144 -2.07 -5.60 11.37
CA TYR A 144 -3.10 -4.59 11.53
C TYR A 144 -2.71 -3.27 10.87
N ASP A 145 -3.74 -2.45 10.68
CA ASP A 145 -3.65 -1.09 10.20
C ASP A 145 -4.58 -0.20 11.00
N ALA A 146 -4.13 1.02 11.28
CA ALA A 146 -4.94 2.01 11.96
C ALA A 146 -4.72 3.40 11.39
N VAL A 147 -5.75 4.24 11.46
CA VAL A 147 -5.76 5.64 11.04
C VAL A 147 -6.23 6.49 12.21
N PHE A 148 -5.48 7.56 12.48
CA PHE A 148 -5.79 8.56 13.49
C PHE A 148 -5.66 9.95 12.91
N SER A 149 -6.42 10.90 13.44
CA SER A 149 -6.38 12.30 13.01
C SER A 149 -5.98 13.22 14.15
N LEU A 150 -5.08 14.17 13.88
CA LEU A 150 -4.73 15.26 14.81
C LEU A 150 -5.27 16.60 14.32
N ASP A 151 -6.17 17.19 15.10
CA ASP A 151 -6.80 18.48 14.80
C ASP A 151 -5.81 19.65 14.74
N PRO A 152 -6.08 20.67 13.91
CA PRO A 152 -5.36 21.95 13.98
C PRO A 152 -5.39 22.52 15.41
N GLY A 153 -4.23 22.85 15.97
CA GLY A 153 -4.11 23.38 17.33
C GLY A 153 -4.19 22.34 18.46
N ALA A 154 -4.45 21.06 18.15
CA ALA A 154 -4.40 20.00 19.17
C ALA A 154 -2.95 19.58 19.49
N GLY A 155 -2.74 19.14 20.73
CA GLY A 155 -1.47 18.66 21.25
C GLY A 155 -0.62 19.77 21.87
N ASP A 156 -0.44 19.69 23.19
CA ASP A 156 0.39 20.65 23.92
C ASP A 156 1.83 20.67 23.39
N GLY A 157 2.35 21.87 23.18
CA GLY A 157 3.71 22.10 22.66
C GLY A 157 3.90 21.82 21.17
N MET A 158 2.83 21.55 20.42
CA MET A 158 2.92 21.39 18.96
C MET A 158 3.20 22.73 18.26
N PRO A 159 4.08 22.76 17.25
CA PRO A 159 4.31 23.96 16.46
C PRO A 159 3.04 24.35 15.68
N PRO A 160 2.79 25.65 15.46
CA PRO A 160 1.67 26.09 14.63
C PRO A 160 1.81 25.55 13.20
N ARG A 161 0.67 25.28 12.56
CA ARG A 161 0.58 24.77 11.20
C ARG A 161 -0.24 25.71 10.33
N THR A 162 0.19 25.90 9.09
CA THR A 162 -0.58 26.56 8.04
C THR A 162 -1.67 25.65 7.51
N PHE A 163 -1.41 24.34 7.43
CA PHE A 163 -2.41 23.37 6.98
C PHE A 163 -3.64 23.38 7.89
N ALA A 164 -4.82 23.52 7.28
CA ALA A 164 -6.06 23.85 8.00
C ALA A 164 -6.96 22.65 8.33
N LYS A 165 -6.66 21.47 7.79
CA LYS A 165 -7.43 20.24 8.05
C LYS A 165 -6.73 19.37 9.11
N PRO A 166 -7.44 18.40 9.73
CA PRO A 166 -6.80 17.38 10.54
C PRO A 166 -5.72 16.64 9.74
N VAL A 167 -4.62 16.28 10.41
CA VAL A 167 -3.56 15.48 9.79
C VAL A 167 -3.80 14.01 10.12
N GLU A 168 -4.06 13.23 9.08
CA GLU A 168 -4.21 11.78 9.17
C GLU A 168 -2.84 11.10 9.27
N VAL A 169 -2.72 10.21 10.25
CA VAL A 169 -1.55 9.38 10.52
C VAL A 169 -1.97 7.93 10.41
N GLN A 170 -1.32 7.18 9.51
CA GLN A 170 -1.52 5.75 9.38
C GLN A 170 -0.40 5.00 10.08
N ILE A 171 -0.73 3.94 10.81
CA ILE A 171 0.23 2.96 11.29
C ILE A 171 -0.14 1.57 10.77
N SER A 172 0.84 0.85 10.26
CA SER A 172 0.71 -0.52 9.79
C SER A 172 1.80 -1.39 10.40
N GLY A 173 1.45 -2.61 10.78
CA GLY A 173 2.40 -3.65 11.14
C GLY A 173 2.01 -4.96 10.49
N SER A 174 3.00 -5.77 10.09
CA SER A 174 2.74 -7.03 9.40
C SER A 174 3.75 -8.10 9.78
N ILE A 175 3.26 -9.33 9.98
CA ILE A 175 4.10 -10.53 10.03
C ILE A 175 4.57 -10.93 8.63
N LEU A 176 3.93 -10.44 7.57
CA LEU A 176 4.27 -10.72 6.18
C LEU A 176 4.97 -9.51 5.55
N VAL A 177 6.14 -9.74 4.96
CA VAL A 177 6.93 -8.73 4.25
C VAL A 177 7.15 -9.21 2.82
N TYR A 178 6.73 -8.42 1.85
CA TYR A 178 6.95 -8.74 0.43
C TYR A 178 8.41 -8.47 0.07
N ASP A 179 9.06 -9.45 -0.55
CA ASP A 179 10.46 -9.36 -0.94
C ASP A 179 10.56 -8.65 -2.30
N LEU A 180 10.65 -7.32 -2.25
CA LEU A 180 10.80 -6.48 -3.44
C LEU A 180 12.27 -6.14 -3.71
N ALA A 181 12.66 -6.20 -4.98
CA ALA A 181 13.94 -5.68 -5.46
C ALA A 181 13.90 -4.14 -5.54
N ASP A 182 13.88 -3.48 -4.39
CA ASP A 182 13.79 -2.02 -4.28
C ASP A 182 15.18 -1.37 -4.17
N ARG A 183 15.56 -0.58 -5.18
CA ARG A 183 16.86 0.13 -5.21
C ARG A 183 17.00 1.16 -4.10
N LEU A 184 15.89 1.66 -3.58
CA LEU A 184 15.87 2.65 -2.50
C LEU A 184 15.66 2.00 -1.13
N GLY A 185 15.54 0.66 -1.08
CA GLY A 185 15.27 -0.07 0.14
C GLY A 185 16.34 0.16 1.20
N GLY A 186 15.91 0.43 2.44
CA GLY A 186 16.79 0.67 3.59
C GLY A 186 17.60 1.97 3.56
N LYS A 187 17.39 2.88 2.59
CA LYS A 187 18.18 4.12 2.42
C LYS A 187 17.67 5.35 3.20
N GLY A 188 16.81 5.16 4.20
CA GLY A 188 16.26 6.26 4.99
C GLY A 188 17.22 6.90 5.99
N GLU A 189 16.89 8.13 6.40
CA GLU A 189 17.63 8.89 7.40
C GLU A 189 17.41 8.30 8.80
N PRO A 190 18.46 8.03 9.58
CA PRO A 190 18.29 7.62 10.98
C PRO A 190 17.68 8.73 11.82
N VAL A 191 16.74 8.38 12.70
CA VAL A 191 16.01 9.34 13.55
C VAL A 191 16.61 9.39 14.95
N LYS A 192 17.66 10.21 15.14
CA LYS A 192 18.42 10.27 16.40
C LYS A 192 17.55 10.53 17.63
N ALA A 193 16.52 11.38 17.52
CA ALA A 193 15.63 11.73 18.62
C ALA A 193 14.82 10.54 19.17
N LEU A 194 14.66 9.47 18.39
CA LEU A 194 13.87 8.28 18.74
C LEU A 194 14.71 7.00 18.82
N ALA A 195 16.02 7.08 18.57
CA ALA A 195 16.91 5.93 18.51
C ALA A 195 16.99 5.12 19.81
N ALA A 196 16.73 5.74 20.97
CA ALA A 196 16.66 5.02 22.24
C ALA A 196 15.47 4.04 22.32
N GLN A 197 14.35 4.38 21.68
CA GLN A 197 13.14 3.54 21.65
C GLN A 197 13.12 2.63 20.41
N PHE A 198 13.61 3.14 19.29
CA PHE A 198 13.58 2.49 17.98
C PHE A 198 14.96 2.66 17.29
N PRO A 199 15.96 1.82 17.63
CA PRO A 199 17.33 2.00 17.18
C PRO A 199 17.52 1.92 15.67
N ASP A 200 16.69 1.14 14.99
CA ASP A 200 16.73 0.93 13.54
C ASP A 200 15.80 1.87 12.77
N MET A 201 15.13 2.81 13.44
CA MET A 201 14.15 3.69 12.83
C MET A 201 14.73 4.54 11.69
N ARG A 202 14.04 4.51 10.56
CA ARG A 202 14.35 5.26 9.35
C ARG A 202 13.22 6.19 8.96
N ARG A 203 13.56 7.44 8.73
CA ARG A 203 12.70 8.46 8.14
C ARG A 203 12.95 8.52 6.64
N VAL A 204 11.88 8.44 5.86
CA VAL A 204 11.92 8.52 4.39
C VAL A 204 10.78 9.42 3.92
N ILE A 205 11.05 10.35 3.01
CA ILE A 205 10.00 10.97 2.20
C ILE A 205 10.04 10.26 0.85
N ARG A 206 8.95 9.59 0.50
CA ARG A 206 8.84 8.83 -0.75
C ARG A 206 7.38 8.62 -1.13
N GLU A 207 7.10 8.70 -2.43
CA GLU A 207 5.82 8.38 -3.05
C GLU A 207 4.66 9.22 -2.48
N GLY A 208 4.95 10.47 -2.08
CA GLY A 208 3.98 11.39 -1.48
C GLY A 208 3.70 11.13 0.00
N TYR A 209 4.57 10.39 0.70
CA TYR A 209 4.43 10.11 2.13
C TYR A 209 5.72 10.43 2.89
N LEU A 210 5.56 11.03 4.06
CA LEU A 210 6.54 10.96 5.13
C LEU A 210 6.34 9.65 5.89
N ARG A 211 7.36 8.79 5.89
CA ARG A 211 7.34 7.46 6.49
C ARG A 211 8.40 7.33 7.58
N TYR A 212 8.02 6.69 8.67
CA TYR A 212 8.91 6.23 9.72
C TYR A 212 8.79 4.72 9.81
N ALA A 213 9.79 4.02 9.28
CA ALA A 213 9.87 2.57 9.30
C ALA A 213 10.80 2.12 10.42
N PHE A 214 10.40 1.12 11.21
CA PHE A 214 11.19 0.62 12.34
C PHE A 214 10.80 -0.83 12.68
N THR A 215 11.68 -1.54 13.40
CA THR A 215 11.39 -2.87 13.93
C THR A 215 11.09 -2.79 15.42
N ARG A 216 10.05 -3.49 15.87
CA ARG A 216 9.79 -3.71 17.29
C ARG A 216 9.33 -5.14 17.52
N PHE A 217 9.91 -5.82 18.52
CA PHE A 217 9.59 -7.22 18.85
C PHE A 217 9.73 -8.19 17.66
N GLY A 218 10.72 -7.96 16.80
CA GLY A 218 10.97 -8.75 15.58
C GLY A 218 10.03 -8.44 14.40
N ILE A 219 9.11 -7.47 14.54
CA ILE A 219 8.11 -7.12 13.52
C ILE A 219 8.39 -5.73 12.94
N PRO A 220 8.31 -5.56 11.60
CA PRO A 220 8.36 -4.25 10.97
C PRO A 220 7.03 -3.49 11.13
N TYR A 221 7.15 -2.22 11.49
CA TYR A 221 6.06 -1.25 11.55
C TYR A 221 6.40 -0.03 10.72
N VAL A 222 5.37 0.60 10.16
CA VAL A 222 5.51 1.88 9.48
C VAL A 222 4.43 2.84 9.94
N VAL A 223 4.85 4.02 10.38
CA VAL A 223 3.99 5.20 10.53
C VAL A 223 4.13 6.05 9.28
N SER A 224 3.02 6.43 8.66
CA SER A 224 3.03 7.24 7.44
C SER A 224 2.00 8.37 7.48
N ILE A 225 2.40 9.52 6.94
CA ILE A 225 1.55 10.69 6.77
C ILE A 225 1.67 11.13 5.32
N GLN A 226 0.54 11.29 4.65
CA GLN A 226 0.54 11.80 3.30
C GLN A 226 0.87 13.29 3.29
N CYS A 227 1.87 13.68 2.50
CA CYS A 227 2.34 15.06 2.45
C CYS A 227 3.07 15.33 1.14
N LEU A 228 3.22 16.60 0.80
CA LEU A 228 4.09 17.02 -0.29
C LEU A 228 5.34 17.70 0.27
N ASP A 229 6.51 17.35 -0.24
CA ASP A 229 7.75 18.04 0.11
C ASP A 229 7.82 19.41 -0.58
N SER A 230 7.13 20.38 0.02
CA SER A 230 6.93 21.71 -0.55
C SER A 230 6.70 22.76 0.54
N ALA A 231 6.55 24.02 0.14
CA ALA A 231 6.12 25.06 1.05
C ALA A 231 4.69 24.78 1.60
N PRO A 232 4.43 24.99 2.90
CA PRO A 232 3.14 24.91 3.56
C PRO A 232 2.06 25.70 2.87
N ARG A 233 0.87 25.09 2.76
CA ARG A 233 -0.33 25.73 2.24
C ARG A 233 -1.53 25.27 3.05
N ALA A 234 -2.54 26.12 3.17
CA ALA A 234 -3.74 25.82 3.94
C ALA A 234 -4.47 24.54 3.47
N LYS A 235 -4.44 24.28 2.15
CA LYS A 235 -5.12 23.14 1.52
C LYS A 235 -4.20 21.93 1.24
N ARG A 236 -2.89 22.01 1.52
CA ARG A 236 -1.94 20.94 1.19
C ARG A 236 -0.86 20.83 2.27
N LEU A 237 -0.82 19.68 2.94
CA LEU A 237 0.12 19.42 4.03
C LEU A 237 1.55 19.33 3.51
N ALA A 238 2.44 20.15 4.04
CA ALA A 238 3.87 20.03 3.77
C ALA A 238 4.51 18.95 4.65
N CYS A 239 5.45 18.16 4.10
CA CYS A 239 6.13 17.12 4.88
C CYS A 239 6.89 17.67 6.11
N ARG A 240 7.34 18.94 6.06
CA ARG A 240 7.92 19.63 7.21
C ARG A 240 6.92 19.87 8.35
N GLU A 241 5.64 20.08 8.04
CA GLU A 241 4.57 20.23 9.05
C GLU A 241 4.05 18.88 9.55
N ALA A 242 4.21 17.81 8.76
CA ALA A 242 3.89 16.44 9.14
C ALA A 242 4.89 15.87 10.15
N THR A 243 6.17 16.24 10.08
CA THR A 243 7.25 15.71 10.95
C THR A 243 6.91 15.80 12.45
N PRO A 244 6.53 16.96 13.03
CA PRO A 244 6.21 17.03 14.46
C PRO A 244 4.99 16.17 14.85
N VAL A 245 4.03 16.00 13.94
CA VAL A 245 2.83 15.16 14.16
C VAL A 245 3.23 13.69 14.23
N ALA A 246 4.05 13.23 13.28
CA ALA A 246 4.58 11.87 13.26
C ALA A 246 5.41 11.57 14.51
N GLU A 247 6.29 12.49 14.92
CA GLU A 247 7.09 12.29 16.13
C GLU A 247 6.24 12.24 17.41
N ARG A 248 5.18 13.05 17.52
CA ARG A 248 4.23 12.95 18.63
C ARG A 248 3.58 11.57 18.65
N PHE A 249 3.10 11.11 17.51
CA PHE A 249 2.48 9.79 17.36
C PHE A 249 3.43 8.66 17.79
N LEU A 250 4.67 8.69 17.29
CA LEU A 250 5.69 7.68 17.57
C LEU A 250 6.08 7.63 19.05
N LYS A 251 6.24 8.80 19.71
CA LYS A 251 6.54 8.89 21.15
C LYS A 251 5.41 8.36 22.04
N ALA A 252 4.18 8.37 21.52
CA ALA A 252 3.00 7.90 22.23
C ALA A 252 2.72 6.40 22.05
N LEU A 253 3.48 5.68 21.20
CA LEU A 253 3.22 4.28 20.95
C LEU A 253 3.40 3.42 22.20
N ARG A 254 2.35 2.67 22.54
CA ARG A 254 2.28 1.67 23.63
C ARG A 254 1.66 0.39 23.13
N ILE A 255 1.80 -0.69 23.89
CA ILE A 255 1.14 -1.96 23.58
C ILE A 255 -0.35 -1.83 23.89
N ALA A 256 -1.18 -1.88 22.84
CA ALA A 256 -2.63 -1.78 22.95
C ALA A 256 -3.35 -3.14 22.85
N GLY A 257 -2.67 -4.17 22.33
CA GLY A 257 -3.23 -5.51 22.20
C GLY A 257 -2.44 -6.41 21.23
N GLY A 258 -3.16 -7.34 20.61
CA GLY A 258 -2.59 -8.44 19.82
C GLY A 258 -2.39 -9.69 20.68
N GLN A 259 -2.15 -10.84 20.05
CA GLN A 259 -1.92 -12.09 20.78
C GLN A 259 -1.06 -13.09 20.01
N PRO A 260 -0.39 -14.03 20.71
CA PRO A 260 0.32 -15.12 20.08
C PRO A 260 -0.53 -15.88 19.06
N SER A 261 0.13 -16.31 18.00
CA SER A 261 -0.45 -17.13 16.95
C SER A 261 0.58 -18.14 16.43
N GLU A 262 0.11 -19.09 15.65
CA GLU A 262 0.98 -20.09 15.02
C GLU A 262 2.06 -19.42 14.15
N PRO A 263 3.35 -19.80 14.32
CA PRO A 263 4.44 -19.32 13.50
C PRO A 263 4.19 -19.59 12.01
N ARG A 264 4.73 -18.72 11.17
CA ARG A 264 4.63 -18.83 9.71
C ARG A 264 5.98 -19.15 9.10
N GLY A 265 5.93 -19.90 8.00
CA GLY A 265 7.07 -20.07 7.10
C GLY A 265 7.00 -19.04 5.98
N ASP A 266 8.16 -18.79 5.38
CA ASP A 266 8.27 -17.96 4.17
C ASP A 266 7.45 -18.58 3.03
N ILE A 267 6.87 -17.73 2.20
CA ILE A 267 6.11 -18.11 1.02
C ILE A 267 7.01 -17.89 -0.18
N ALA A 268 7.46 -18.98 -0.80
CA ALA A 268 8.28 -18.90 -2.00
C ALA A 268 7.47 -18.45 -3.22
N SER A 269 8.12 -17.68 -4.10
CA SER A 269 7.57 -17.39 -5.43
C SER A 269 7.25 -18.68 -6.19
N SER A 270 6.09 -18.71 -6.82
CA SER A 270 5.56 -19.85 -7.58
C SER A 270 4.92 -19.39 -8.88
N PHE A 271 4.51 -20.31 -9.75
CA PHE A 271 3.79 -19.95 -10.96
C PHE A 271 2.39 -19.42 -10.65
N ALA A 272 2.02 -18.29 -11.26
CA ALA A 272 0.68 -17.76 -11.16
C ALA A 272 -0.28 -18.59 -12.04
N GLU A 273 -1.43 -18.95 -11.48
CA GLU A 273 -2.47 -19.68 -12.20
C GLU A 273 -3.06 -18.84 -13.34
N ARG A 274 -3.16 -19.44 -14.53
CA ARG A 274 -3.69 -18.84 -15.75
C ARG A 274 -4.56 -19.85 -16.51
N PRO A 275 -5.55 -19.41 -17.28
CA PRO A 275 -6.30 -20.29 -18.17
C PRO A 275 -5.38 -21.03 -19.15
N ILE A 276 -5.73 -22.27 -19.49
CA ILE A 276 -4.97 -23.09 -20.45
C ILE A 276 -5.35 -22.74 -21.89
N THR A 277 -6.65 -22.52 -22.14
CA THR A 277 -7.18 -22.19 -23.46
C THR A 277 -6.77 -20.79 -23.88
N GLN A 278 -6.22 -20.64 -25.08
CA GLN A 278 -5.89 -19.33 -25.65
C GLN A 278 -7.17 -18.57 -26.03
N ALA A 279 -7.23 -17.29 -25.69
CA ALA A 279 -8.26 -16.38 -26.17
C ALA A 279 -7.96 -16.00 -27.64
N VAL A 280 -9.01 -15.90 -28.46
CA VAL A 280 -8.87 -15.54 -29.88
C VAL A 280 -8.48 -14.05 -30.02
N ASP A 281 -9.13 -13.19 -29.25
CA ASP A 281 -9.08 -11.74 -29.45
C ASP A 281 -8.33 -10.97 -28.37
N PHE A 282 -7.81 -11.65 -27.32
CA PHE A 282 -7.05 -10.97 -26.27
C PHE A 282 -5.55 -11.04 -26.52
N SER A 283 -4.94 -9.88 -26.73
CA SER A 283 -3.49 -9.72 -26.80
C SER A 283 -3.02 -8.55 -25.95
N TYR A 284 -1.79 -8.65 -25.47
CA TYR A 284 -1.15 -7.67 -24.61
C TYR A 284 0.34 -7.56 -24.94
N ARG A 285 0.93 -6.41 -24.65
CA ARG A 285 2.38 -6.19 -24.75
C ARG A 285 3.09 -6.58 -23.44
N PRO A 286 4.40 -6.91 -23.45
CA PRO A 286 5.12 -7.30 -22.24
C PRO A 286 5.08 -6.22 -21.17
N SER A 287 5.15 -6.59 -19.89
CA SER A 287 5.31 -5.59 -18.81
C SER A 287 6.58 -4.77 -18.99
N GLY A 288 6.50 -3.48 -18.70
CA GLY A 288 7.56 -2.50 -18.92
C GLY A 288 7.60 -1.93 -20.35
N ASP A 289 6.84 -2.48 -21.29
CA ASP A 289 6.73 -1.97 -22.67
C ASP A 289 5.73 -0.80 -22.75
N ILE A 290 6.11 0.34 -22.18
CA ILE A 290 5.33 1.59 -22.25
C ILE A 290 5.39 2.22 -23.65
N VAL A 291 4.45 3.12 -23.96
CA VAL A 291 4.43 3.83 -25.26
C VAL A 291 5.79 4.47 -25.55
N ALA A 292 6.30 4.29 -26.77
CA ALA A 292 7.63 4.81 -27.13
C ALA A 292 7.77 6.32 -26.86
N GLY A 293 8.76 6.70 -26.03
CA GLY A 293 9.05 8.10 -25.67
C GLY A 293 8.15 8.68 -24.57
N SER A 294 7.29 7.87 -23.94
CA SER A 294 6.43 8.28 -22.84
C SER A 294 7.10 8.27 -21.46
N GLY A 295 8.25 7.61 -21.30
CA GLY A 295 8.95 7.54 -20.00
C GLY A 295 9.50 8.88 -19.53
N GLY A 296 9.82 8.98 -18.22
CA GLY A 296 10.29 10.21 -17.57
C GLY A 296 11.47 10.92 -18.26
N ARG A 297 12.28 10.18 -19.02
CA ARG A 297 13.13 10.74 -20.09
C ARG A 297 12.84 9.99 -21.39
N ARG A 298 12.94 10.67 -22.54
CA ARG A 298 12.55 10.16 -23.87
C ARG A 298 13.13 8.77 -24.25
N GLN A 299 14.27 8.37 -23.68
CA GLN A 299 14.92 7.07 -23.93
C GLN A 299 14.72 6.05 -22.80
N GLN A 300 14.06 6.42 -21.70
CA GLN A 300 13.78 5.53 -20.59
C GLN A 300 12.52 4.71 -20.89
N GLY A 301 12.65 3.39 -20.83
CA GLY A 301 11.53 2.46 -20.90
C GLY A 301 10.80 2.33 -19.55
N GLY A 302 9.85 1.40 -19.49
CA GLY A 302 9.08 1.12 -18.28
C GLY A 302 9.81 0.25 -17.26
N HIS A 303 9.05 -0.27 -16.30
CA HIS A 303 9.52 -1.23 -15.30
C HIS A 303 8.93 -2.61 -15.61
N ALA A 304 9.77 -3.51 -16.12
CA ALA A 304 9.37 -4.88 -16.39
C ALA A 304 9.15 -5.63 -15.06
N ASP A 305 7.92 -6.09 -14.84
CA ASP A 305 7.53 -6.85 -13.65
C ASP A 305 6.54 -7.96 -14.03
N PHE A 306 7.00 -9.22 -13.89
CA PHE A 306 6.20 -10.41 -14.20
C PHE A 306 5.43 -10.93 -12.99
N THR A 307 5.35 -10.14 -11.92
CA THR A 307 4.73 -10.54 -10.65
C THR A 307 3.22 -10.34 -10.67
N VAL A 308 2.49 -11.39 -10.29
CA VAL A 308 1.08 -11.35 -9.92
C VAL A 308 1.02 -11.21 -8.40
N TYR A 309 0.90 -9.97 -7.92
CA TYR A 309 1.00 -9.63 -6.49
C TYR A 309 -0.14 -10.19 -5.63
N SER A 310 -1.29 -10.45 -6.26
CA SER A 310 -2.44 -11.10 -5.64
C SER A 310 -3.33 -11.73 -6.71
N GLN A 311 -4.01 -12.83 -6.37
CA GLN A 311 -5.06 -13.39 -7.22
C GLN A 311 -6.34 -12.59 -7.05
N ILE A 312 -6.58 -11.66 -7.96
CA ILE A 312 -7.72 -10.75 -7.90
C ILE A 312 -8.79 -11.06 -8.95
N ARG A 313 -10.04 -10.64 -8.67
CA ARG A 313 -11.02 -10.33 -9.70
C ARG A 313 -10.60 -9.06 -10.45
N PHE A 314 -10.84 -8.99 -11.75
CA PHE A 314 -10.58 -7.78 -12.53
C PHE A 314 -11.43 -6.58 -12.00
N PRO A 315 -10.95 -5.33 -11.98
CA PRO A 315 -11.65 -4.24 -11.28
C PRO A 315 -12.88 -3.66 -12.01
N LEU A 316 -13.11 -4.03 -13.27
CA LEU A 316 -14.35 -3.69 -13.99
C LEU A 316 -15.28 -4.90 -14.06
N ASP A 317 -16.58 -4.68 -13.88
CA ASP A 317 -17.59 -5.75 -13.84
C ASP A 317 -17.67 -6.54 -15.15
N LYS A 318 -17.64 -5.85 -16.30
CA LYS A 318 -17.84 -6.48 -17.61
C LYS A 318 -16.61 -6.31 -18.52
N ALA A 319 -16.39 -7.33 -19.35
CA ALA A 319 -15.55 -7.25 -20.54
C ALA A 319 -16.38 -6.72 -21.73
N PRO A 320 -15.76 -6.10 -22.76
CA PRO A 320 -14.33 -5.86 -22.88
C PRO A 320 -13.83 -4.67 -22.05
N ALA A 321 -12.53 -4.69 -21.72
CA ALA A 321 -11.82 -3.60 -21.07
C ALA A 321 -10.44 -3.41 -21.71
N PHE A 322 -9.88 -2.22 -21.55
CA PHE A 322 -8.68 -1.78 -22.25
C PHE A 322 -7.68 -1.13 -21.29
N ALA A 323 -6.53 -1.76 -21.09
CA ALA A 323 -5.42 -1.22 -20.31
C ALA A 323 -4.44 -0.52 -21.26
N HIS A 324 -4.43 0.81 -21.22
CA HIS A 324 -3.65 1.65 -22.14
C HIS A 324 -3.34 3.01 -21.52
N SER A 325 -2.34 3.69 -22.05
CA SER A 325 -2.01 5.07 -21.68
C SER A 325 -3.22 6.01 -21.78
N GLN A 326 -3.49 6.76 -20.71
CA GLN A 326 -4.42 7.88 -20.76
C GLN A 326 -3.88 9.02 -21.63
N SER A 327 -2.58 9.34 -21.52
CA SER A 327 -2.00 10.61 -22.00
C SER A 327 -1.20 10.49 -23.29
N PHE A 328 -0.62 9.32 -23.55
CA PHE A 328 0.34 9.10 -24.65
C PHE A 328 -0.22 8.20 -25.76
N ALA A 329 -1.48 7.77 -25.65
CA ALA A 329 -2.14 6.98 -26.67
C ALA A 329 -2.02 7.67 -28.05
N ARG A 330 -1.30 7.04 -28.98
CA ARG A 330 -1.23 7.51 -30.37
C ARG A 330 -2.56 7.18 -31.02
N ARG A 331 -3.43 8.18 -31.19
CA ARG A 331 -4.57 8.06 -32.11
C ARG A 331 -4.01 7.88 -33.52
N LYS A 332 -3.90 6.64 -34.01
CA LYS A 332 -3.81 6.41 -35.45
C LYS A 332 -5.10 6.97 -36.06
N ALA A 333 -4.99 7.71 -37.16
CA ALA A 333 -6.17 8.20 -37.87
C ALA A 333 -7.05 6.98 -38.24
N GLY A 334 -8.23 6.89 -37.63
CA GLY A 334 -9.18 5.79 -37.83
C GLY A 334 -9.13 4.63 -36.83
N ALA A 335 -8.19 4.58 -35.89
CA ALA A 335 -8.17 3.55 -34.84
C ALA A 335 -8.91 4.03 -33.59
N THR A 336 -9.74 3.17 -33.00
CA THR A 336 -10.41 3.46 -31.73
C THR A 336 -9.46 3.14 -30.57
N ALA A 337 -9.57 3.87 -29.44
CA ALA A 337 -8.77 3.58 -28.24
C ALA A 337 -9.20 2.28 -27.53
N ASP A 338 -10.25 1.64 -28.04
CA ASP A 338 -10.93 0.46 -27.52
C ASP A 338 -10.55 -0.78 -28.34
N GLU A 339 -9.26 -0.91 -28.63
CA GLU A 339 -8.68 -2.02 -29.38
C GLU A 339 -7.53 -2.65 -28.59
N TYR A 340 -7.39 -3.96 -28.74
CA TYR A 340 -6.18 -4.67 -28.33
C TYR A 340 -5.02 -4.30 -29.27
N SER A 341 -3.77 -4.28 -28.82
CA SER A 341 -3.22 -4.98 -27.65
C SER A 341 -2.95 -4.08 -26.45
N TRP A 342 -3.30 -4.52 -25.24
CA TRP A 342 -3.02 -3.78 -23.99
C TRP A 342 -1.55 -3.38 -23.88
N GLN A 343 -1.30 -2.25 -23.23
CA GLN A 343 0.03 -1.70 -23.03
C GLN A 343 0.19 -1.15 -21.61
N ASP A 344 1.30 -1.51 -20.98
CA ASP A 344 1.70 -1.04 -19.65
C ASP A 344 1.85 0.48 -19.65
N ASN A 345 1.44 1.15 -18.57
CA ASN A 345 1.67 2.57 -18.40
C ASN A 345 2.29 2.99 -17.05
N PHE A 346 2.71 2.07 -16.18
CA PHE A 346 3.14 2.34 -14.78
C PHE A 346 4.35 3.30 -14.63
N CYS A 347 5.20 3.42 -15.65
CA CYS A 347 6.36 4.32 -15.62
C CYS A 347 6.30 5.41 -16.70
N GLU A 348 5.11 5.67 -17.25
CA GLU A 348 4.90 6.85 -18.08
C GLU A 348 5.16 8.13 -17.29
N ALA A 349 5.65 9.16 -17.98
CA ALA A 349 6.06 10.42 -17.38
C ALA A 349 4.88 11.08 -16.67
N ARG A 350 5.06 11.27 -15.36
CA ARG A 350 4.23 12.07 -14.47
C ARG A 350 5.12 12.73 -13.43
N SER A 351 4.55 13.68 -12.68
CA SER A 351 5.24 14.34 -11.57
C SER A 351 5.21 13.56 -10.24
N PHE A 352 4.74 12.31 -10.23
CA PHE A 352 4.58 11.51 -9.01
C PHE A 352 5.77 10.59 -8.80
N GLU A 353 6.25 10.54 -7.57
CA GLU A 353 7.32 9.62 -7.19
C GLU A 353 6.83 8.17 -7.27
N VAL A 354 7.60 7.33 -7.96
CA VAL A 354 7.40 5.88 -8.08
C VAL A 354 8.77 5.24 -7.98
N GLY A 355 9.11 4.68 -6.82
CA GLY A 355 10.48 4.23 -6.59
C GLY A 355 10.91 3.03 -7.44
N GLN A 356 9.96 2.28 -8.00
CA GLN A 356 10.24 1.19 -8.94
C GLN A 356 10.65 1.67 -10.34
N CYS A 357 10.25 2.89 -10.74
CA CYS A 357 10.60 3.45 -12.03
C CYS A 357 12.05 3.95 -12.01
N ALA A 358 12.78 3.73 -13.09
CA ALA A 358 14.20 4.12 -13.18
C ALA A 358 14.43 5.63 -13.01
N SER A 359 13.44 6.45 -13.36
CA SER A 359 13.48 7.90 -13.19
C SER A 359 13.23 8.35 -11.74
N GLY A 360 12.72 7.46 -10.88
CA GLY A 360 12.16 7.77 -9.56
C GLY A 360 10.74 8.35 -9.61
N TYR A 361 10.25 8.66 -10.81
CA TYR A 361 8.91 9.18 -11.08
C TYR A 361 8.19 8.35 -12.14
N GLY A 362 6.87 8.32 -12.07
CA GLY A 362 6.04 7.53 -12.97
C GLY A 362 4.55 7.70 -12.72
N HIS A 363 3.78 7.01 -13.54
CA HIS A 363 2.33 6.94 -13.45
C HIS A 363 1.96 5.83 -12.46
N GLN A 364 1.58 6.19 -11.23
CA GLN A 364 1.45 5.34 -10.03
C GLN A 364 0.46 4.14 -10.08
N GLY A 365 0.21 3.53 -11.24
CA GLY A 365 -0.75 2.44 -11.41
C GLY A 365 -0.93 2.07 -12.88
N GLN A 366 -2.14 1.61 -13.20
CA GLN A 366 -2.57 1.32 -14.57
C GLN A 366 -3.93 1.97 -14.84
N ASP A 367 -4.04 2.62 -16.00
CA ASP A 367 -5.33 3.12 -16.48
C ASP A 367 -6.09 2.02 -17.23
N ILE A 368 -7.38 1.93 -16.94
CA ILE A 368 -8.30 0.94 -17.50
C ILE A 368 -9.55 1.67 -18.01
N ARG A 369 -9.88 1.46 -19.29
CA ARG A 369 -11.12 1.94 -19.91
C ARG A 369 -12.10 0.79 -20.13
N PRO A 370 -13.39 0.95 -19.80
CA PRO A 370 -14.41 0.01 -20.23
C PRO A 370 -14.57 0.11 -21.74
N GLY A 371 -14.89 -1.01 -22.41
CA GLY A 371 -15.21 -0.98 -23.83
C GLY A 371 -16.55 -0.33 -24.14
N ALA A 372 -16.77 -0.10 -25.44
CA ALA A 372 -18.02 0.46 -25.93
C ALA A 372 -19.21 -0.42 -25.57
N CYS A 373 -20.31 0.22 -25.17
CA CYS A 373 -21.59 -0.46 -24.97
C CYS A 373 -22.17 -0.90 -26.31
N PRO A 374 -22.43 -2.21 -26.53
CA PRO A 374 -23.08 -2.67 -27.75
C PRO A 374 -24.48 -2.06 -27.90
N ALA A 375 -24.82 -1.59 -29.10
CA ALA A 375 -26.10 -0.94 -29.39
C ALA A 375 -27.32 -1.84 -29.13
N ASP A 376 -27.15 -3.17 -29.23
CA ASP A 376 -28.23 -4.17 -29.10
C ASP A 376 -28.25 -4.90 -27.73
N SER A 377 -27.54 -4.36 -26.73
CA SER A 377 -27.52 -4.96 -25.39
C SER A 377 -28.91 -4.85 -24.74
N LYS A 378 -29.56 -6.00 -24.47
CA LYS A 378 -30.83 -6.09 -23.71
C LYS A 378 -30.68 -5.60 -22.26
N ASP A 379 -29.46 -5.67 -21.72
CA ASP A 379 -29.09 -4.97 -20.49
C ASP A 379 -28.73 -3.53 -20.86
N SER A 380 -29.29 -2.54 -20.19
CA SER A 380 -28.97 -1.11 -20.40
C SER A 380 -27.49 -0.83 -20.10
N CYS A 381 -26.60 -1.10 -21.07
CA CYS A 381 -25.21 -0.72 -20.98
C CYS A 381 -25.15 0.79 -21.18
N GLU A 382 -25.14 1.53 -20.08
CA GLU A 382 -24.88 2.97 -20.13
C GLU A 382 -23.36 3.20 -20.05
N PRO A 383 -22.75 3.88 -21.04
CA PRO A 383 -21.31 4.16 -21.03
C PRO A 383 -20.86 4.94 -19.78
N ARG A 384 -21.78 5.68 -19.15
CA ARG A 384 -21.51 6.46 -17.94
C ARG A 384 -21.74 5.71 -16.64
N GLN A 385 -22.25 4.49 -16.68
CA GLN A 385 -22.57 3.68 -15.50
C GLN A 385 -21.80 2.35 -15.43
N GLN A 386 -20.68 2.25 -16.16
CA GLN A 386 -19.81 1.07 -16.15
C GLN A 386 -19.30 0.82 -14.72
N ALA A 387 -19.66 -0.33 -14.16
CA ALA A 387 -19.43 -0.64 -12.75
C ALA A 387 -17.96 -0.94 -12.47
N VAL A 388 -17.46 -0.34 -11.38
CA VAL A 388 -16.19 -0.68 -10.74
C VAL A 388 -16.52 -1.59 -9.56
N VAL A 389 -15.80 -2.71 -9.46
CA VAL A 389 -16.04 -3.74 -8.44
C VAL A 389 -14.83 -3.94 -7.55
N ALA A 390 -15.07 -4.36 -6.31
CA ALA A 390 -14.01 -4.75 -5.39
C ALA A 390 -13.29 -6.00 -5.93
N VAL A 391 -11.98 -5.88 -6.08
CA VAL A 391 -11.14 -6.95 -6.65
C VAL A 391 -10.94 -8.14 -5.71
N ARG A 392 -11.23 -7.98 -4.42
CA ARG A 392 -11.08 -8.95 -3.33
C ARG A 392 -12.00 -8.62 -2.16
N ASP A 393 -12.31 -9.64 -1.35
CA ASP A 393 -12.81 -9.45 0.02
C ASP A 393 -11.85 -8.55 0.81
N SER A 394 -12.34 -7.41 1.29
CA SER A 394 -11.45 -6.37 1.83
C SER A 394 -12.16 -5.39 2.76
N ILE A 395 -11.35 -4.55 3.39
CA ILE A 395 -11.82 -3.40 4.17
C ILE A 395 -11.48 -2.12 3.42
N VAL A 396 -12.44 -1.19 3.39
CA VAL A 396 -12.27 0.14 2.83
C VAL A 396 -11.46 1.02 3.79
N ILE A 397 -10.45 1.68 3.25
CA ILE A 397 -9.70 2.77 3.86
C ILE A 397 -9.92 4.00 2.98
N ARG A 398 -10.81 4.87 3.45
CA ARG A 398 -11.22 6.11 2.80
C ARG A 398 -11.93 7.03 3.78
N SER A 399 -11.38 8.20 4.02
CA SER A 399 -12.09 9.28 4.75
C SER A 399 -13.10 9.98 3.82
N SER A 400 -14.10 10.65 4.41
CA SER A 400 -15.10 11.38 3.62
C SER A 400 -14.44 12.41 2.69
N GLN A 401 -14.99 12.54 1.49
CA GLN A 401 -14.49 13.39 0.39
C GLN A 401 -13.14 13.00 -0.21
N GLN A 402 -12.44 12.01 0.34
CA GLN A 402 -11.17 11.56 -0.24
C GLN A 402 -11.38 10.98 -1.65
N GLN A 403 -10.53 11.37 -2.59
CA GLN A 403 -10.69 10.99 -4.00
C GLN A 403 -10.40 9.53 -4.32
N ALA A 404 -9.49 8.92 -3.56
CA ALA A 404 -9.11 7.55 -3.76
C ALA A 404 -9.80 6.64 -2.74
N ALA A 405 -10.27 5.47 -3.19
CA ALA A 405 -10.70 4.40 -2.31
C ALA A 405 -9.58 3.35 -2.24
N THR A 406 -9.09 3.05 -1.04
CA THR A 406 -8.11 1.96 -0.85
C THR A 406 -8.82 0.76 -0.25
N LEU A 407 -8.71 -0.39 -0.90
CA LEU A 407 -9.18 -1.67 -0.39
C LEU A 407 -8.00 -2.46 0.16
N GLN A 408 -8.08 -2.86 1.42
CA GLN A 408 -7.02 -3.61 2.08
C GLN A 408 -7.39 -5.07 2.29
N VAL A 409 -6.51 -5.95 1.86
CA VAL A 409 -6.55 -7.39 2.09
C VAL A 409 -5.53 -7.72 3.17
N ASN A 410 -6.00 -8.30 4.28
CA ASN A 410 -5.19 -8.68 5.44
C ASN A 410 -5.56 -10.11 5.85
N THR A 411 -4.97 -11.08 5.14
CA THR A 411 -5.26 -12.52 5.26
C THR A 411 -4.07 -13.27 5.82
N ARG A 412 -4.15 -14.60 5.90
CA ARG A 412 -3.04 -15.41 6.42
C ARG A 412 -1.80 -15.36 5.51
N THR A 413 -1.99 -15.09 4.22
CA THR A 413 -0.95 -15.18 3.19
C THR A 413 -0.71 -13.87 2.46
N GLU A 414 -1.54 -12.85 2.67
CA GLU A 414 -1.42 -11.58 1.96
C GLU A 414 -1.59 -10.39 2.92
N HIS A 415 -0.83 -9.33 2.64
CA HIS A 415 -1.03 -8.00 3.20
C HIS A 415 -0.81 -6.96 2.10
N VAL A 416 -1.87 -6.70 1.33
CA VAL A 416 -1.83 -5.97 0.05
C VAL A 416 -2.96 -4.94 0.00
N ARG A 417 -2.72 -3.82 -0.66
CA ARG A 417 -3.70 -2.75 -0.86
C ARG A 417 -3.94 -2.52 -2.36
N PHE A 418 -5.19 -2.20 -2.69
CA PHE A 418 -5.61 -1.80 -4.03
C PHE A 418 -6.22 -0.40 -3.97
N ARG A 419 -5.71 0.53 -4.76
CA ARG A 419 -6.26 1.90 -4.82
C ARG A 419 -7.04 2.09 -6.11
N TYR A 420 -8.22 2.69 -5.98
CA TYR A 420 -9.12 3.03 -7.08
C TYR A 420 -9.28 4.55 -7.10
N MET A 421 -9.05 5.16 -8.26
CA MET A 421 -9.17 6.61 -8.44
C MET A 421 -10.17 6.99 -9.54
N HIS A 422 -10.46 8.28 -9.62
CA HIS A 422 -11.35 8.94 -10.58
C HIS A 422 -12.85 8.65 -10.48
N MET A 423 -13.27 7.82 -9.53
CA MET A 423 -14.65 7.73 -9.06
C MET A 423 -15.08 9.04 -8.38
N ASN A 424 -16.38 9.37 -8.36
CA ASN A 424 -16.86 10.61 -7.76
C ASN A 424 -16.91 10.49 -6.21
N PRO A 425 -16.18 11.33 -5.45
CA PRO A 425 -16.11 11.21 -3.99
C PRO A 425 -17.43 11.44 -3.27
N SER A 426 -18.26 12.35 -3.78
CA SER A 426 -19.58 12.61 -3.20
C SER A 426 -20.52 11.42 -3.38
N VAL A 427 -20.41 10.71 -4.51
CA VAL A 427 -21.19 9.47 -4.74
C VAL A 427 -20.66 8.35 -3.85
N MET A 428 -19.34 8.18 -3.75
CA MET A 428 -18.73 7.19 -2.85
C MET A 428 -19.12 7.41 -1.37
N ASP A 429 -19.21 8.66 -0.93
CA ASP A 429 -19.67 9.01 0.42
C ASP A 429 -21.15 8.61 0.64
N VAL A 430 -22.03 8.92 -0.32
CA VAL A 430 -23.45 8.55 -0.28
C VAL A 430 -23.62 7.02 -0.27
N ASP A 431 -22.79 6.30 -1.02
CA ASP A 431 -22.79 4.83 -1.07
C ASP A 431 -22.10 4.19 0.14
N GLY A 432 -21.65 4.99 1.12
CA GLY A 432 -21.03 4.52 2.35
C GLY A 432 -19.67 3.84 2.14
N LEU A 433 -18.96 4.14 1.04
CA LEU A 433 -17.60 3.66 0.78
C LEU A 433 -16.59 4.45 1.64
N LEU A 434 -16.64 4.22 2.95
CA LEU A 434 -15.87 4.92 3.98
C LEU A 434 -15.09 3.93 4.85
N ASN A 435 -14.15 4.47 5.65
CA ASN A 435 -13.32 3.73 6.60
C ASN A 435 -14.08 2.62 7.34
N GLY A 436 -13.55 1.40 7.25
CA GLY A 436 -14.02 0.24 8.01
C GLY A 436 -15.14 -0.56 7.35
N ARG A 437 -15.74 -0.07 6.25
CA ARG A 437 -16.70 -0.86 5.47
C ARG A 437 -16.04 -2.12 4.93
N ARG A 438 -16.69 -3.26 5.15
CA ARG A 438 -16.37 -4.54 4.50
C ARG A 438 -17.00 -4.57 3.13
N VAL A 439 -16.25 -5.04 2.14
CA VAL A 439 -16.76 -5.32 0.78
C VAL A 439 -16.35 -6.73 0.37
N ALA A 440 -17.22 -7.40 -0.38
CA ALA A 440 -16.96 -8.72 -0.95
C ALA A 440 -16.31 -8.60 -2.33
N GLU A 441 -15.51 -9.60 -2.73
CA GLU A 441 -15.02 -9.70 -4.11
C GLU A 441 -16.19 -9.64 -5.12
N GLY A 442 -16.08 -8.78 -6.13
CA GLY A 442 -17.12 -8.55 -7.13
C GLY A 442 -18.22 -7.56 -6.72
N GLU A 443 -18.25 -7.09 -5.47
CA GLU A 443 -19.21 -6.08 -5.02
C GLU A 443 -18.98 -4.76 -5.77
N LYS A 444 -20.05 -4.14 -6.28
CA LYS A 444 -19.97 -2.81 -6.90
C LYS A 444 -19.61 -1.76 -5.85
N ILE A 445 -18.48 -1.09 -6.05
CA ILE A 445 -17.97 -0.02 -5.18
C ILE A 445 -18.02 1.36 -5.82
N GLY A 446 -18.41 1.43 -7.09
CA GLY A 446 -18.60 2.69 -7.78
C GLY A 446 -18.77 2.51 -9.29
N VAL A 447 -18.45 3.56 -10.03
CA VAL A 447 -18.55 3.59 -11.50
C VAL A 447 -17.36 4.31 -12.11
N VAL A 448 -16.98 3.88 -13.31
CA VAL A 448 -15.92 4.54 -14.10
C VAL A 448 -16.34 5.98 -14.37
N SER A 449 -15.48 6.91 -13.99
CA SER A 449 -15.76 8.35 -14.00
C SER A 449 -14.51 9.11 -14.44
N ASN A 450 -14.52 10.43 -14.29
CA ASN A 450 -13.49 11.35 -14.75
C ASN A 450 -13.22 12.46 -13.72
N TYR A 451 -13.34 12.10 -12.44
CA TYR A 451 -13.12 13.03 -11.34
C TYR A 451 -11.62 13.22 -11.09
N LEU A 452 -11.18 14.47 -11.02
CA LEU A 452 -9.84 14.81 -10.54
C LEU A 452 -9.89 16.23 -9.97
N ASP A 453 -9.84 16.34 -8.64
CA ASP A 453 -10.14 17.52 -7.83
C ASP A 453 -11.56 18.10 -8.00
N HIS A 454 -12.12 18.05 -9.20
CA HIS A 454 -13.48 18.40 -9.56
C HIS A 454 -14.03 17.43 -10.63
N PRO A 455 -15.37 17.43 -10.88
CA PRO A 455 -15.95 16.68 -11.99
C PRO A 455 -15.35 17.09 -13.34
N ASN A 456 -15.10 16.13 -14.23
CA ASN A 456 -14.44 16.33 -15.53
C ASN A 456 -12.98 16.87 -15.45
N GLY A 457 -12.28 16.64 -14.34
CA GLY A 457 -10.87 17.03 -14.20
C GLY A 457 -9.90 16.15 -15.01
N THR A 458 -10.31 14.96 -15.44
CA THR A 458 -9.51 14.07 -16.31
C THR A 458 -10.39 13.43 -17.40
N SER A 459 -9.84 12.50 -18.19
CA SER A 459 -10.60 11.65 -19.11
C SER A 459 -11.35 10.55 -18.36
N ARG A 460 -12.38 9.94 -18.96
CA ARG A 460 -13.14 8.86 -18.32
C ARG A 460 -12.34 7.55 -18.33
N HIS A 461 -11.92 7.09 -17.16
CA HIS A 461 -11.20 5.84 -16.96
C HIS A 461 -11.20 5.47 -15.46
N LEU A 462 -10.80 4.24 -15.16
CA LEU A 462 -10.40 3.83 -13.82
C LEU A 462 -8.87 3.86 -13.77
N HIS A 463 -8.30 4.51 -12.77
CA HIS A 463 -6.88 4.37 -12.44
C HIS A 463 -6.79 3.41 -11.24
N PHE A 464 -6.00 2.35 -11.41
CA PHE A 464 -5.94 1.22 -10.49
C PHE A 464 -4.51 0.90 -10.08
N ASP A 465 -4.27 0.84 -8.77
CA ASP A 465 -2.93 0.72 -8.22
C ASP A 465 -2.84 -0.45 -7.24
N VAL A 466 -1.62 -0.98 -7.07
CA VAL A 466 -1.32 -2.02 -6.08
C VAL A 466 -0.22 -1.52 -5.17
N GLN A 467 -0.37 -1.72 -3.86
CA GLN A 467 0.72 -1.59 -2.89
C GLN A 467 0.93 -2.86 -2.11
N VAL A 468 2.19 -3.17 -1.83
CA VAL A 468 2.58 -4.27 -0.94
C VAL A 468 3.37 -3.76 0.25
N PHE A 469 3.24 -4.45 1.39
CA PHE A 469 3.93 -4.08 2.61
C PHE A 469 5.36 -4.64 2.63
N THR A 470 6.34 -3.76 2.73
CA THR A 470 7.77 -4.08 2.86
C THR A 470 8.33 -3.57 4.19
N ARG A 471 9.62 -3.80 4.46
CA ARG A 471 10.29 -3.22 5.64
C ARG A 471 10.32 -1.69 5.63
N ASP A 472 10.27 -1.07 4.46
CA ASP A 472 10.23 0.39 4.30
C ASP A 472 8.79 0.94 4.20
N GLY A 473 7.80 0.05 4.30
CA GLY A 473 6.37 0.36 4.28
C GLY A 473 5.66 -0.05 3.01
N TRP A 474 4.51 0.58 2.78
CA TRP A 474 3.70 0.38 1.58
C TRP A 474 4.38 0.98 0.35
N LEU A 475 4.76 0.13 -0.60
CA LEU A 475 5.38 0.55 -1.86
C LEU A 475 4.43 0.29 -3.02
N TRP A 476 4.34 1.24 -3.95
CA TRP A 476 3.64 1.04 -5.22
C TRP A 476 4.37 0.01 -6.06
N VAL A 477 3.61 -0.91 -6.65
CA VAL A 477 4.11 -1.94 -7.55
C VAL A 477 3.35 -1.96 -8.86
N ASN A 478 3.99 -2.38 -9.95
CA ASN A 478 3.37 -2.41 -11.27
C ASN A 478 2.16 -3.37 -11.29
N PRO A 479 0.92 -2.88 -11.47
CA PRO A 479 -0.27 -3.72 -11.43
C PRO A 479 -0.54 -4.45 -12.76
N TYR A 480 0.17 -4.12 -13.84
CA TYR A 480 -0.16 -4.54 -15.20
C TYR A 480 -0.23 -6.07 -15.36
N THR A 481 0.78 -6.81 -14.91
CA THR A 481 0.79 -8.28 -14.98
C THR A 481 -0.32 -8.92 -14.12
N THR A 482 -0.62 -8.32 -12.96
CA THR A 482 -1.74 -8.75 -12.11
C THR A 482 -3.08 -8.55 -12.83
N LEU A 483 -3.25 -7.42 -13.54
CA LEU A 483 -4.45 -7.11 -14.33
C LEU A 483 -4.61 -8.01 -15.55
N VAL A 484 -3.53 -8.31 -16.28
CA VAL A 484 -3.56 -9.27 -17.39
C VAL A 484 -4.05 -10.62 -16.87
N SER A 485 -3.42 -11.16 -15.82
CA SER A 485 -3.82 -12.43 -15.20
C SER A 485 -5.29 -12.45 -14.75
N ALA A 486 -5.77 -11.35 -14.16
CA ALA A 486 -7.16 -11.20 -13.72
C ALA A 486 -8.14 -11.13 -14.90
N TYR A 487 -7.76 -10.46 -15.99
CA TYR A 487 -8.58 -10.37 -17.19
C TYR A 487 -8.69 -11.71 -17.92
N GLU A 488 -7.61 -12.48 -17.99
CA GLU A 488 -7.62 -13.84 -18.54
C GLU A 488 -8.65 -14.73 -17.81
N ARG A 489 -8.67 -14.66 -16.48
CA ARG A 489 -9.68 -15.38 -15.67
C ARG A 489 -11.10 -14.88 -15.94
N LEU A 490 -11.28 -13.56 -16.10
CA LEU A 490 -12.58 -12.97 -16.43
C LEU A 490 -13.14 -13.49 -17.76
N ILE A 491 -12.30 -13.53 -18.81
CA ILE A 491 -12.70 -13.99 -20.15
C ILE A 491 -12.55 -15.50 -20.34
N ARG A 492 -12.04 -16.22 -19.32
CA ARG A 492 -11.74 -17.66 -19.34
C ARG A 492 -10.80 -18.07 -20.48
N GLY A 493 -9.85 -17.21 -20.83
CA GLY A 493 -8.93 -17.41 -21.94
C GLY A 493 -7.60 -16.70 -21.73
N ARG A 494 -6.50 -17.39 -22.04
CA ARG A 494 -5.13 -16.90 -21.96
C ARG A 494 -4.87 -15.90 -23.08
N GLY A 495 -4.39 -14.72 -22.73
CA GLY A 495 -3.99 -13.73 -23.71
C GLY A 495 -2.69 -14.12 -24.41
N ARG A 496 -2.53 -13.64 -25.63
CA ARG A 496 -1.27 -13.76 -26.38
C ARG A 496 -0.40 -12.53 -26.13
N GLU A 497 0.78 -12.73 -25.57
CA GLU A 497 1.81 -11.68 -25.55
C GLU A 497 2.25 -11.42 -27.00
N ILE A 498 2.07 -10.19 -27.46
CA ILE A 498 2.67 -9.71 -28.70
C ILE A 498 3.90 -8.89 -28.31
N GLY A 499 5.06 -9.19 -28.91
CA GLY A 499 6.33 -8.58 -28.55
C GLY A 499 6.32 -7.04 -28.50
N PRO A 500 7.43 -6.42 -28.05
CA PRO A 500 7.46 -5.00 -27.72
C PRO A 500 7.02 -4.10 -28.88
N GLU A 501 6.51 -2.91 -28.57
CA GLU A 501 6.12 -1.92 -29.58
C GLU A 501 7.30 -1.66 -30.53
N PRO A 502 7.14 -1.84 -31.86
CA PRO A 502 8.20 -1.53 -32.80
C PRO A 502 8.57 -0.05 -32.66
N GLY A 503 9.83 0.22 -32.30
CA GLY A 503 10.34 1.58 -32.23
C GLY A 503 10.15 2.30 -33.58
N PRO A 504 10.03 3.64 -33.60
CA PRO A 504 9.99 4.36 -34.86
C PRO A 504 11.24 3.99 -35.67
N ALA A 505 11.04 3.45 -36.88
CA ALA A 505 12.13 3.25 -37.84
C ALA A 505 12.92 4.56 -37.90
N ALA A 506 14.25 4.48 -37.81
CA ALA A 506 15.14 5.63 -37.74
C ALA A 506 14.93 6.55 -38.96
N ALA A 507 13.95 7.45 -38.85
CA ALA A 507 13.78 8.56 -39.75
C ALA A 507 14.92 9.51 -39.41
N ILE A 508 15.90 9.58 -40.31
CA ILE A 508 16.91 10.64 -40.34
C ILE A 508 16.12 11.95 -40.39
N ALA A 509 15.97 12.61 -39.25
CA ALA A 509 15.25 13.88 -39.14
C ALA A 509 16.18 14.90 -38.52
N HIS A 510 16.52 15.88 -39.35
CA HIS A 510 17.13 17.14 -38.94
C HIS A 510 16.41 17.71 -37.72
N ALA A 511 17.21 18.06 -36.72
CA ALA A 511 16.74 18.70 -35.50
C ALA A 511 16.23 20.11 -35.78
N LEU A 512 15.07 20.44 -35.22
CA LEU A 512 14.83 21.75 -34.64
C LEU A 512 14.17 21.55 -33.27
N PRO A 513 14.73 22.16 -32.20
CA PRO A 513 14.17 22.10 -30.86
C PRO A 513 13.20 23.26 -30.63
N ASP A 514 11.98 22.96 -30.19
CA ASP A 514 11.27 23.63 -29.10
C ASP A 514 9.86 23.05 -28.99
N ASP A 515 9.48 22.67 -27.76
CA ASP A 515 8.15 22.31 -27.25
C ASP A 515 8.20 21.07 -26.32
N VAL A 516 8.92 21.17 -25.19
CA VAL A 516 8.95 20.11 -24.15
C VAL A 516 8.56 20.63 -22.76
N LEU A 517 7.72 21.68 -22.69
CA LEU A 517 7.14 22.15 -21.43
C LEU A 517 5.61 21.96 -21.33
N HIS A 518 4.95 21.38 -22.35
CA HIS A 518 3.48 21.35 -22.43
C HIS A 518 2.80 19.98 -22.20
N ARG A 519 3.52 18.91 -21.82
CA ARG A 519 2.89 17.57 -21.59
C ARG A 519 3.35 16.82 -20.33
N ILE A 520 3.73 17.54 -19.27
CA ILE A 520 3.79 16.92 -17.94
C ILE A 520 2.43 17.20 -17.30
N ASP A 521 1.58 16.18 -17.22
CA ASP A 521 0.36 16.30 -16.43
C ASP A 521 0.76 16.33 -14.95
N THR A 522 0.44 17.44 -14.28
CA THR A 522 0.79 17.71 -12.88
C THR A 522 -0.37 17.44 -11.92
N HIS A 523 -1.53 17.02 -12.43
CA HIS A 523 -2.77 16.93 -11.66
C HIS A 523 -3.13 15.51 -11.19
N GLU A 524 -2.69 14.44 -11.87
CA GLU A 524 -3.15 13.06 -11.63
C GLU A 524 -2.41 12.28 -10.52
N GLY A 525 -2.79 12.41 -9.25
CA GLY A 525 -2.20 11.56 -8.18
C GLY A 525 -2.19 12.16 -6.77
N GLY A 526 -2.72 13.37 -6.61
CA GLY A 526 -3.06 13.93 -5.30
C GLY A 526 -4.34 13.28 -4.77
N SER A 527 -4.28 12.61 -3.63
CA SER A 527 -5.41 11.96 -2.97
C SER A 527 -6.37 12.92 -2.25
N ASN A 528 -6.37 14.21 -2.60
CA ASN A 528 -7.08 15.26 -1.86
C ASN A 528 -8.44 14.81 -1.35
#